data_AF-A0A329QYZ3-F1
#
_entry.id   AF-A0A329QYZ3-F1
#
_cell.length_a   1.000
_cell.length_b   1.000
_cell.length_c   1.000
_cell.angle_alpha   90.00
_cell.angle_beta   90.00
_cell.angle_gamma   90.00
#
_symmetry.space_group_name_H-M   'P 1'
#
loop_
_entity.id
_entity.type
_entity.pdbx_description
1 polymer ?
#
loop_
_entity_poly.entity_id
_entity_poly.type
_entity_poly.pdbx_seq_one_letter_code
_entity_poly.pdbx_strand_id
1 'polypeptide(L)'
;METPMPSAEPVMRCLGSELHRCGPLGSGQVIKLANNLVSCANIAVLAEAYALTRRAGANADVLVDVMPHTSADSWQLRHTLIGKVLQGDLPPCSSWGSRPRTCACSTSWPESWPHRSAADVRS
;
A
#
# COMPACT_ATOMS: atom_id res chain seq x y z
N MET A 1 17.78 -22.81 -22.10
CA MET A 1 18.39 -21.91 -23.10
C MET A 1 18.38 -20.51 -22.50
N GLU A 2 19.44 -20.16 -21.77
CA GLU A 2 19.57 -18.83 -21.15
C GLU A 2 19.83 -17.79 -22.24
N THR A 3 18.97 -16.78 -22.33
CA THR A 3 19.17 -15.66 -23.27
C THR A 3 20.21 -14.71 -22.66
N PRO A 4 21.33 -14.39 -23.35
CA PRO A 4 22.30 -13.45 -22.83
C PRO A 4 21.66 -12.05 -22.75
N MET A 5 21.69 -11.38 -21.59
CA MET A 5 21.37 -9.93 -21.48
C MET A 5 22.62 -9.00 -21.40
N PRO A 6 23.76 -9.21 -22.08
CA PRO A 6 24.92 -8.36 -21.88
C PRO A 6 24.79 -6.96 -22.48
N SER A 7 23.91 -6.71 -23.47
CA SER A 7 23.82 -5.37 -24.10
C SER A 7 22.90 -4.38 -23.39
N ALA A 8 21.87 -4.84 -22.68
CA ALA A 8 20.89 -3.98 -22.02
C ALA A 8 21.25 -3.60 -20.57
N GLU A 9 22.22 -4.32 -19.99
CA GLU A 9 22.64 -4.15 -18.59
C GLU A 9 23.16 -2.74 -18.25
N PRO A 10 23.97 -2.06 -19.10
CA PRO A 10 24.41 -0.69 -18.82
C PRO A 10 23.25 0.31 -18.70
N VAL A 11 22.23 0.18 -19.55
CA VAL A 11 21.05 1.06 -19.52
C VAL A 11 20.18 0.76 -18.29
N MET A 12 20.00 -0.52 -17.95
CA MET A 12 19.23 -0.91 -16.77
C MET A 12 19.88 -0.46 -15.46
N ARG A 13 21.23 -0.42 -15.37
CA ARG A 13 21.93 0.12 -14.19
C ARG A 13 21.71 1.62 -13.99
N CYS A 14 21.37 2.37 -15.04
CA CYS A 14 21.00 3.77 -14.88
C CYS A 14 19.60 3.94 -14.25
N LEU A 15 18.74 2.91 -14.30
CA LEU A 15 17.36 2.95 -13.80
C LEU A 15 17.24 2.50 -12.34
N GLY A 16 18.14 1.63 -11.87
CA GLY A 16 18.08 1.07 -10.54
C GLY A 16 19.41 0.53 -10.06
N SER A 17 19.57 0.47 -8.74
CA SER A 17 20.78 -0.02 -8.09
C SER A 17 20.92 -1.55 -8.14
N GLU A 18 19.80 -2.26 -8.16
CA GLU A 18 19.74 -3.73 -8.10
C GLU A 18 19.18 -4.33 -9.39
N LEU A 19 19.87 -5.35 -9.91
CA LEU A 19 19.47 -6.09 -11.12
C LEU A 19 19.49 -7.59 -10.84
N HIS A 20 18.31 -8.22 -10.91
CA HIS A 20 18.14 -9.66 -10.71
C HIS A 20 17.77 -10.35 -12.02
N ARG A 21 18.45 -11.47 -12.33
CA ARG A 21 18.08 -12.31 -13.47
C ARG A 21 16.90 -13.20 -13.09
N CYS A 22 15.73 -12.87 -13.64
CA CYS A 22 14.45 -13.51 -13.30
C CYS A 22 14.19 -14.85 -14.01
N GLY A 23 14.94 -15.20 -15.05
CA GLY A 23 14.73 -16.40 -15.86
C GLY A 23 14.35 -16.10 -17.31
N PRO A 24 13.60 -16.99 -18.00
CA PRO A 24 13.22 -16.81 -19.40
C PRO A 24 12.30 -15.59 -19.62
N LEU A 25 12.03 -15.27 -20.89
CA LEU A 25 11.17 -14.16 -21.28
C LEU A 25 9.81 -14.25 -20.57
N GLY A 26 9.40 -13.15 -19.93
CA GLY A 26 8.16 -13.06 -19.15
C GLY A 26 8.32 -13.28 -17.64
N SER A 27 9.36 -13.98 -17.17
CA SER A 27 9.53 -14.28 -15.74
C SER A 27 9.67 -13.02 -14.87
N GLY A 28 10.30 -11.96 -15.39
CA GLY A 28 10.43 -10.69 -14.66
C GLY A 28 9.08 -9.99 -14.41
N GLN A 29 8.15 -10.06 -15.37
CA GLN A 29 6.80 -9.51 -15.20
C GLN A 29 6.03 -10.29 -14.14
N VAL A 30 6.10 -11.63 -14.18
CA VAL A 30 5.44 -12.49 -13.18
C VAL A 30 5.97 -12.22 -11.77
N ILE A 31 7.29 -12.13 -11.60
CA ILE A 31 7.91 -11.80 -10.30
C ILE A 31 7.48 -10.41 -9.82
N LYS A 32 7.44 -9.42 -10.71
CA LYS A 32 6.99 -8.07 -10.34
C LYS A 32 5.51 -8.04 -9.94
N LEU A 33 4.65 -8.76 -10.66
CA LEU A 33 3.24 -8.90 -10.32
C LEU A 33 3.06 -9.59 -8.97
N ALA A 34 3.79 -10.68 -8.71
CA ALA A 34 3.76 -11.36 -7.42
C ALA A 34 4.19 -10.44 -6.26
N ASN A 35 5.27 -9.68 -6.44
CA ASN A 35 5.72 -8.69 -5.45
C ASN A 35 4.66 -7.61 -5.19
N ASN A 36 4.04 -7.10 -6.25
CA ASN A 36 3.01 -6.08 -6.12
C ASN A 36 1.74 -6.65 -5.45
N LEU A 37 1.38 -7.90 -5.74
CA LEU A 37 0.26 -8.58 -5.09
C LEU A 37 0.45 -8.66 -3.57
N VAL A 38 1.61 -9.15 -3.12
CA VAL A 38 1.94 -9.22 -1.68
C VAL A 38 1.93 -7.83 -1.05
N SER A 39 2.48 -6.83 -1.75
CA SER A 39 2.47 -5.44 -1.28
C SER A 39 1.05 -4.90 -1.06
N CYS A 40 0.14 -5.14 -2.00
CA CYS A 40 -1.26 -4.74 -1.89
C CYS A 40 -1.98 -5.50 -0.77
N ALA A 41 -1.75 -6.80 -0.66
CA ALA A 41 -2.33 -7.62 0.41
C ALA A 41 -1.90 -7.14 1.80
N ASN A 42 -0.62 -6.82 1.98
CA ASN A 42 -0.13 -6.26 3.25
C ASN A 42 -0.84 -4.95 3.61
N ILE A 43 -1.01 -4.03 2.65
CA ILE A 43 -1.71 -2.76 2.90
C ILE A 43 -3.16 -3.00 3.32
N ALA A 44 -3.86 -3.90 2.64
CA ALA A 44 -5.25 -4.23 2.96
C ALA A 44 -5.39 -4.86 4.37
N VAL A 45 -4.56 -5.86 4.67
CA VAL A 45 -4.57 -6.55 5.98
C VAL A 45 -4.22 -5.59 7.11
N LEU A 46 -3.23 -4.72 6.92
CA LEU A 46 -2.85 -3.71 7.91
C LEU A 46 -3.97 -2.71 8.18
N ALA A 47 -4.66 -2.27 7.13
CA ALA A 47 -5.80 -1.36 7.27
C ALA A 47 -6.95 -2.03 8.04
N GLU A 48 -7.24 -3.31 7.75
CA GLU A 48 -8.26 -4.08 8.46
C GLU A 48 -7.88 -4.34 9.91
N ALA A 49 -6.62 -4.70 10.19
CA ALA A 49 -6.12 -4.89 11.55
C ALA A 49 -6.23 -3.60 12.37
N TYR A 50 -5.82 -2.46 11.79
CA TYR A 50 -5.94 -1.16 12.45
C TYR A 50 -7.41 -0.79 12.73
N ALA A 51 -8.31 -1.01 11.75
CA ALA A 51 -9.74 -0.78 11.92
C ALA A 51 -10.37 -1.71 12.98
N LEU A 52 -9.96 -2.98 13.01
CA LEU A 52 -10.40 -3.97 13.99
C LEU A 52 -10.00 -3.55 15.40
N THR A 53 -8.74 -3.15 15.61
CA THR A 53 -8.23 -2.70 16.92
C THR A 53 -9.01 -1.49 17.43
N ARG A 54 -9.29 -0.51 16.56
CA ARG A 54 -10.12 0.65 16.90
C ARG A 54 -11.53 0.24 17.28
N ARG A 55 -12.15 -0.65 16.50
CA ARG A 55 -13.53 -1.12 16.77
C ARG A 55 -13.62 -1.95 18.05
N ALA A 56 -12.56 -2.67 18.41
CA ALA A 56 -12.46 -3.41 19.66
C ALA A 56 -12.22 -2.51 20.88
N GLY A 57 -12.01 -1.19 20.70
CA GLY A 57 -11.73 -0.25 21.79
C GLY A 57 -10.29 -0.31 22.31
N ALA A 58 -9.39 -1.01 21.62
CA ALA A 58 -7.98 -1.08 21.98
C ALA A 58 -7.21 0.14 21.40
N ASN A 59 -6.10 0.50 22.05
CA ASN A 59 -5.28 1.60 21.59
C ASN A 59 -4.52 1.20 20.30
N ALA A 60 -4.92 1.81 19.18
CA ALA A 60 -4.35 1.55 17.87
C ALA A 60 -2.92 2.09 17.71
N ASP A 61 -2.51 3.07 18.51
CA ASP A 61 -1.15 3.59 18.50
C ASP A 61 -0.17 2.57 19.10
N VAL A 62 -0.58 1.90 20.17
CA VAL A 62 0.20 0.80 20.76
C VAL A 62 0.36 -0.37 19.78
N LEU A 63 -0.67 -0.67 18.99
CA LEU A 63 -0.58 -1.69 17.94
C LEU A 63 0.53 -1.32 16.94
N VAL A 64 0.56 -0.06 16.52
CA VAL A 64 1.52 0.47 15.55
C VAL A 64 2.96 0.43 16.08
N ASP A 65 3.15 0.66 17.37
CA ASP A 65 4.47 0.57 18.01
C ASP A 65 4.94 -0.88 18.18
N VAL A 66 4.02 -1.82 18.41
CA VAL A 66 4.34 -3.23 18.65
C VAL A 66 4.59 -3.98 17.34
N MET A 67 3.78 -3.78 16.30
CA MET A 67 3.84 -4.56 15.05
C MET A 67 5.24 -4.64 14.40
N PRO A 68 6.06 -3.56 14.35
CA PRO A 68 7.41 -3.60 13.80
C PRO A 68 8.40 -4.50 14.54
N HIS A 69 8.07 -4.91 15.78
CA HIS A 69 8.89 -5.79 16.61
C HIS A 69 8.41 -7.25 16.58
N THR A 70 7.40 -7.54 15.75
CA THR A 70 6.79 -8.86 15.61
C THR A 70 6.97 -9.41 14.21
N SER A 71 6.59 -10.67 13.99
CA SER A 71 6.56 -11.29 12.67
C SER A 71 5.58 -10.62 11.68
N ALA A 72 4.73 -9.70 12.14
CA ALA A 72 3.84 -8.91 11.30
C ALA A 72 4.55 -7.69 10.66
N ASP A 73 5.85 -7.51 10.90
CA ASP A 73 6.63 -6.44 10.28
C ASP A 73 6.72 -6.57 8.76
N SER A 74 6.58 -5.44 8.06
CA SER A 74 6.69 -5.37 6.61
C SER A 74 7.11 -3.97 6.18
N TRP A 75 7.66 -3.85 4.96
CA TRP A 75 8.01 -2.54 4.41
C TRP A 75 6.78 -1.62 4.32
N GLN A 76 5.62 -2.17 3.97
CA GLN A 76 4.36 -1.42 3.86
C GLN A 76 3.86 -0.94 5.24
N LEU A 77 4.08 -1.70 6.31
CA LEU A 77 3.79 -1.24 7.66
C LEU A 77 4.59 0.03 7.99
N ARG A 78 5.92 -0.05 7.84
CA ARG A 78 6.82 1.05 8.24
C ARG A 78 6.68 2.27 7.33
N HIS A 79 6.65 2.07 6.02
CA HIS A 79 6.69 3.17 5.06
C HIS A 79 5.29 3.69 4.72
N THR A 80 4.30 2.82 4.53
CA THR A 80 2.97 3.22 4.08
C THR A 80 2.07 3.54 5.27
N LEU A 81 1.87 2.61 6.21
CA LEU A 81 0.94 2.83 7.32
C LEU A 81 1.49 3.91 8.27
N ILE A 82 2.69 3.69 8.83
CA ILE A 82 3.30 4.61 9.80
C ILE A 82 3.74 5.90 9.13
N GLY A 83 4.46 5.79 8.02
CA GLY A 83 5.07 6.95 7.36
C GLY A 83 4.12 7.81 6.52
N LYS A 84 2.92 7.35 6.15
CA LYS A 84 2.01 8.12 5.29
C LYS A 84 0.59 8.17 5.81
N VAL A 85 -0.03 7.01 6.03
CA VAL A 85 -1.46 6.91 6.37
C VAL A 85 -1.75 7.56 7.72
N LEU A 86 -0.99 7.24 8.77
CA LEU A 86 -1.21 7.81 10.09
C LEU A 86 -0.86 9.30 10.17
N GLN A 87 0.09 9.74 9.35
CA GLN A 87 0.46 11.15 9.24
C GLN A 87 -0.54 11.97 8.40
N GLY A 88 -1.47 11.31 7.71
CA GLY A 88 -2.41 11.95 6.79
C GLY A 88 -1.76 12.44 5.49
N ASP A 89 -0.51 12.05 5.21
CA ASP A 89 0.22 12.40 3.99
C ASP A 89 -0.15 11.45 2.84
N LEU A 90 -1.43 11.48 2.49
CA LEU A 90 -1.93 10.76 1.33
C LEU A 90 -2.02 11.72 0.14
N PRO A 91 -1.54 11.31 -1.04
CA PRO A 91 -1.64 12.12 -2.23
C PRO A 91 -3.10 12.53 -2.47
N PRO A 92 -3.37 13.81 -2.79
CA PRO A 92 -4.73 14.27 -3.00
C PRO A 92 -5.37 13.48 -4.14
N CYS A 93 -6.68 13.24 -4.06
CA CYS A 93 -7.44 12.47 -5.05
C CYS A 93 -7.21 12.96 -6.50
N SER A 94 -6.84 14.24 -6.69
CA SER A 94 -6.48 14.85 -7.97
C SER A 94 -5.21 14.32 -8.64
N SER A 95 -4.29 13.66 -7.92
CA SER A 95 -3.05 13.11 -8.49
C SER A 95 -3.18 11.69 -9.02
N TRP A 96 -4.29 11.00 -8.72
CA TRP A 96 -4.60 9.70 -9.27
C TRP A 96 -5.27 9.94 -10.64
N GLY A 97 -4.47 9.88 -11.72
CA GLY A 97 -4.78 10.33 -13.09
C GLY A 97 -6.01 9.76 -13.80
N SER A 98 -6.90 9.10 -13.08
CA SER A 98 -8.26 8.78 -13.51
C SER A 98 -9.12 8.65 -12.25
N ARG A 99 -9.95 9.68 -12.01
CA ARG A 99 -10.89 9.77 -10.87
C ARG A 99 -11.72 8.48 -10.78
N PRO A 100 -11.42 7.53 -9.86
CA PRO A 100 -12.22 6.33 -9.73
C PRO A 100 -13.56 6.76 -9.16
N ARG A 101 -14.67 6.37 -9.81
CA ARG A 101 -16.04 6.67 -9.36
C ARG A 101 -16.34 6.23 -7.91
N THR A 102 -15.46 5.43 -7.31
CA THR A 102 -15.61 4.82 -5.99
C THR A 102 -14.86 5.54 -4.86
N CYS A 103 -14.00 6.54 -5.14
CA CYS A 103 -13.25 7.22 -4.08
C CYS A 103 -14.06 8.38 -3.49
N ALA A 104 -14.83 8.06 -2.45
CA ALA A 104 -15.61 8.99 -1.65
C ALA A 104 -14.71 9.80 -0.70
N CYS A 105 -14.22 10.97 -1.12
CA CYS A 105 -13.69 11.95 -0.17
C CYS A 105 -13.97 13.37 -0.70
N SER A 106 -14.97 14.03 -0.08
CA SER A 106 -15.32 15.46 -0.11
C SER A 106 -15.15 16.17 -1.47
N THR A 107 -16.17 16.36 -2.31
CA THR A 107 -17.11 17.51 -2.20
C THR A 107 -18.29 17.40 -3.19
N SER A 108 -18.67 16.19 -3.60
CA SER A 108 -19.86 16.00 -4.44
C SER A 108 -20.53 14.66 -4.16
N TRP A 109 -21.15 14.53 -2.98
CA TRP A 109 -22.08 13.44 -2.71
C TRP A 109 -23.50 14.01 -2.70
N PRO A 110 -24.46 13.42 -3.45
CA PRO A 110 -25.86 13.80 -3.34
C PRO A 110 -26.37 13.49 -1.92
N GLU A 111 -27.16 14.42 -1.39
CA GLU A 111 -27.64 14.55 -0.01
C GLU A 111 -28.42 13.34 0.56
N SER A 112 -28.66 12.30 -0.26
CA SER A 112 -29.51 11.16 0.07
C SER A 112 -28.77 9.90 0.53
N TRP A 113 -27.44 9.91 0.64
CA TRP A 113 -26.70 8.73 1.14
C TRP A 113 -26.61 8.76 2.67
N PRO A 114 -26.85 7.63 3.39
CA PRO A 114 -26.78 7.61 4.83
C PRO A 114 -25.32 7.74 5.29
N HIS A 115 -24.90 8.97 5.58
CA HIS A 115 -23.59 9.28 6.12
C HIS A 115 -23.55 8.92 7.60
N ARG A 116 -22.82 7.86 7.96
CA ARG A 116 -22.29 7.74 9.31
C ARG A 116 -21.06 8.65 9.36
N SER A 117 -21.15 9.71 10.13
CA SER A 117 -20.12 10.74 10.19
C SER A 117 -18.89 10.20 10.91
N ALA A 118 -17.71 10.77 10.63
CA ALA A 118 -16.49 10.46 11.39
C ALA A 118 -16.59 10.84 12.90
N ALA A 119 -17.66 11.52 13.33
CA ALA A 119 -17.97 11.75 14.73
C ALA A 119 -18.61 10.53 15.42
N ASP A 120 -19.28 9.65 14.68
CA ASP A 120 -19.97 8.45 15.21
C ASP A 120 -19.01 7.30 15.58
N VAL A 121 -17.71 7.45 15.34
CA VAL A 121 -16.66 6.47 15.69
C VAL A 121 -15.90 6.89 16.97
N ARG A 122 -16.31 8.00 17.59
CA ARG A 122 -15.73 8.52 18.85
C ARG A 122 -16.76 8.62 19.99
N SER A 123 -17.77 7.75 19.98
CA SER A 123 -18.73 7.56 21.07
C SER A 123 -18.73 6.12 21.56
#